data_AF-A0A1T2KZ68-F1
#
_entry.id   AF-A0A1T2KZ68-F1
#
_cell.length_a   1.000
_cell.length_b   1.000
_cell.length_c   1.000
_cell.angle_alpha   90.00
_cell.angle_beta   90.00
_cell.angle_gamma   90.00
#
_symmetry.space_group_name_H-M   'P 1'
#
loop_
_entity.id
_entity.type
_entity.pdbx_description
1 polymer ?
#
loop_
_entity_poly.entity_id
_entity_poly.type
_entity_poly.pdbx_seq_one_letter_code
_entity_poly.pdbx_strand_id
1 'polypeptide(L)'
;MVNCRALIPSLNRPIKNNKDNQTGVLMSNIYIYQIYYDELSKSKLLPEFIPLDNTSNKRPDWFEFLVILNFLRENEPGESLFLRKFVLGIQAQANSKNFTRPFMPAAPGLTAFASLSMAVSVRSGDWYGFLSPKFQRKTQLDPQHVIQMIKENSQHANVALFSPGWDQNAFFKNPWEQGEIWHPGITQLSQDFVSYLNLDIDLESLVTDSYSAVFSNYVIAKKEYWVEWKRIPQKSFLFSEENKGKLGSSQNTSYSSSRNQYPMKTFIQERFASLILTTGEFQVLSPDTFIQSMTGKVFKRLFQDSLETRKLLAICDLLKSKYRKKSGSRYFCGSLFWASKPKQAANT
;
A
#
# COMPACT_ATOMS: atom_id res chain seq x y z
N MET A 1 -31.40 -35.84 -13.17
CA MET A 1 -30.94 -35.28 -14.46
C MET A 1 -31.77 -34.04 -14.73
N VAL A 2 -31.18 -32.85 -14.58
CA VAL A 2 -31.85 -31.57 -14.84
C VAL A 2 -31.18 -30.93 -16.06
N ASN A 3 -32.03 -30.51 -16.98
CA ASN A 3 -31.76 -30.18 -18.37
C ASN A 3 -31.07 -28.79 -18.48
N CYS A 4 -29.77 -28.78 -18.79
CA CYS A 4 -28.99 -27.57 -19.05
C CYS A 4 -29.22 -27.07 -20.49
N ARG A 5 -30.32 -26.35 -20.73
CA ARG A 5 -30.53 -25.55 -21.95
C ARG A 5 -31.35 -24.30 -21.63
N ALA A 6 -30.70 -23.26 -21.13
CA ALA A 6 -31.07 -21.86 -21.33
C ALA A 6 -29.98 -20.95 -20.74
N LEU A 7 -29.73 -19.81 -21.39
CA LEU A 7 -28.84 -18.69 -21.02
C LEU A 7 -27.42 -18.73 -21.59
N ILE A 8 -27.34 -18.66 -22.92
CA ILE A 8 -26.26 -17.91 -23.60
C ILE A 8 -26.94 -16.71 -24.28
N PRO A 9 -26.73 -15.46 -23.82
CA PRO A 9 -27.03 -14.31 -24.64
C PRO A 9 -25.93 -14.15 -25.69
N SER A 10 -26.35 -14.17 -26.95
CA SER A 10 -25.56 -14.00 -28.17
C SER A 10 -24.61 -12.81 -28.12
N LEU A 11 -23.31 -13.07 -28.32
CA LEU A 11 -22.34 -12.14 -28.86
C LEU A 11 -22.70 -11.84 -30.32
N ASN A 12 -23.26 -10.63 -30.56
CA ASN A 12 -23.21 -9.83 -31.79
C ASN A 12 -24.47 -8.96 -31.89
N ARG A 13 -24.40 -7.74 -31.35
CA ARG A 13 -25.18 -6.59 -31.86
C ARG A 13 -24.21 -5.45 -32.17
N PRO A 14 -24.36 -4.78 -33.33
CA PRO A 14 -23.51 -3.65 -33.66
C PRO A 14 -23.79 -2.50 -32.69
N ILE A 15 -22.72 -1.93 -32.14
CA ILE A 15 -22.75 -0.74 -31.30
C ILE A 15 -23.26 0.42 -32.17
N LYS A 16 -24.45 0.93 -31.87
CA LYS A 16 -24.90 2.22 -32.40
C LYS A 16 -24.05 3.31 -31.73
N ASN A 17 -23.30 4.04 -32.54
CA ASN A 17 -22.59 5.26 -32.13
C ASN A 17 -23.62 6.32 -31.72
N ASN A 18 -23.94 6.39 -30.42
CA ASN A 18 -24.45 7.63 -29.84
C ASN A 18 -23.25 8.52 -29.54
N LYS A 19 -22.93 9.37 -30.52
CA LYS A 19 -22.35 10.69 -30.21
C LYS A 19 -23.42 11.46 -29.43
N ASP A 20 -23.01 12.27 -28.47
CA ASP A 20 -23.84 13.14 -27.62
C ASP A 20 -24.24 12.56 -26.26
N ASN A 21 -23.23 12.43 -25.39
CA ASN A 21 -23.29 12.88 -23.99
C ASN A 21 -21.89 12.77 -23.33
N GLN A 22 -20.93 13.55 -23.85
CA GLN A 22 -19.71 13.86 -23.09
C GLN A 22 -20.02 15.01 -22.13
N THR A 23 -20.67 14.68 -21.00
CA THR A 23 -20.47 15.49 -19.79
C THR A 23 -18.99 15.34 -19.45
N GLY A 24 -18.25 16.45 -19.43
CA GLY A 24 -16.81 16.46 -19.22
C GLY A 24 -16.45 15.80 -17.89
N VAL A 25 -16.08 14.53 -17.93
CA VAL A 25 -15.47 13.84 -16.79
C VAL A 25 -14.16 14.55 -16.53
N LEU A 26 -14.12 15.36 -15.46
CA LEU A 26 -12.89 15.93 -14.95
C LEU A 26 -11.89 14.79 -14.79
N MET A 27 -10.80 14.81 -15.58
CA MET A 27 -9.76 13.80 -15.47
C MET A 27 -9.17 13.85 -14.06
N SER A 28 -9.19 12.71 -13.37
CA SER A 28 -8.49 12.54 -12.10
C SER A 28 -7.02 12.88 -12.26
N ASN A 29 -6.50 13.76 -11.41
CA ASN A 29 -5.07 14.01 -11.35
C ASN A 29 -4.38 12.84 -10.65
N ILE A 30 -3.10 12.64 -10.96
CA ILE A 30 -2.28 11.58 -10.38
C ILE A 30 -1.03 12.21 -9.77
N TYR A 31 -0.88 12.07 -8.46
CA TYR A 31 0.23 12.60 -7.68
C TYR A 31 0.99 11.43 -7.05
N ILE A 32 2.12 11.05 -7.64
CA ILE A 32 2.96 9.98 -7.10
C ILE A 32 4.20 10.61 -6.51
N TYR A 33 4.33 10.54 -5.19
CA TYR A 33 5.45 11.04 -4.43
C TYR A 33 6.51 9.95 -4.26
N GLN A 34 7.78 10.30 -4.39
CA GLN A 34 8.89 9.45 -3.99
C GLN A 34 9.66 10.01 -2.80
N ILE A 35 9.77 9.18 -1.76
CA ILE A 35 10.32 9.56 -0.47
C ILE A 35 11.84 9.42 -0.48
N TYR A 36 12.59 10.50 -0.28
CA TYR A 36 14.04 10.43 -0.13
C TYR A 36 14.49 10.71 1.31
N TYR A 37 15.64 10.14 1.68
CA TYR A 37 16.16 10.11 3.05
C TYR A 37 17.49 10.84 3.19
N ASP A 38 18.19 11.01 2.06
CA ASP A 38 19.52 11.61 1.92
C ASP A 38 19.73 11.99 0.44
N GLU A 39 20.83 12.68 0.14
CA GLU A 39 21.16 13.09 -1.24
C GLU A 39 21.34 11.89 -2.19
N LEU A 40 21.83 10.75 -1.69
CA LEU A 40 22.03 9.54 -2.50
C LEU A 40 20.71 8.87 -2.93
N SER A 41 19.70 8.92 -2.08
CA SER A 41 18.36 8.42 -2.38
C SER A 41 17.57 9.43 -3.21
N LYS A 42 17.80 10.73 -3.00
CA LYS A 42 17.28 11.81 -3.83
C LYS A 42 17.80 11.77 -5.27
N SER A 43 19.06 11.39 -5.48
CA SER A 43 19.63 11.21 -6.81
C SER A 43 19.07 10.01 -7.58
N LYS A 44 18.27 9.16 -6.93
CA LYS A 44 17.65 7.94 -7.52
C LYS A 44 16.16 8.13 -7.80
N LEU A 45 15.63 9.33 -7.60
CA LEU A 45 14.24 9.63 -7.87
C LEU A 45 13.97 9.59 -9.38
N LEU A 46 12.76 9.15 -9.71
CA LEU A 46 12.25 9.04 -11.06
C LEU A 46 11.67 10.39 -11.48
N PRO A 47 12.00 10.89 -12.69
CA PRO A 47 11.57 12.22 -13.13
C PRO A 47 10.05 12.36 -13.28
N GLU A 48 9.32 11.25 -13.46
CA GLU A 48 7.86 11.23 -13.52
C GLU A 48 7.20 11.44 -12.15
N PHE A 49 7.93 11.30 -11.05
CA PHE A 49 7.39 11.31 -9.69
C PHE A 49 7.87 12.54 -8.91
N ILE A 50 7.06 12.94 -7.91
CA ILE A 50 7.25 14.16 -7.13
C ILE A 50 8.17 13.85 -5.94
N PRO A 51 9.27 14.59 -5.74
CA PRO A 51 10.13 14.37 -4.57
C PRO A 51 9.38 14.69 -3.26
N LEU A 52 9.53 13.82 -2.26
CA LEU A 52 9.01 14.02 -0.90
C LEU A 52 10.15 13.85 0.12
N ASP A 53 10.43 14.91 0.88
CA ASP A 53 11.55 14.99 1.80
C ASP A 53 11.27 14.26 3.13
N ASN A 54 12.14 13.32 3.51
CA ASN A 54 12.12 12.63 4.80
C ASN A 54 13.47 12.75 5.55
N THR A 55 14.32 13.71 5.17
CA THR A 55 15.66 13.93 5.76
C THR A 55 15.60 14.44 7.21
N SER A 56 14.55 15.19 7.55
CA SER A 56 14.35 15.78 8.90
C SER A 56 13.44 14.92 9.81
N ASN A 57 13.36 13.62 9.56
CA ASN A 57 12.48 12.71 10.28
C ASN A 57 12.89 12.54 11.76
N LYS A 58 12.06 13.04 12.67
CA LYS A 58 12.31 12.97 14.13
C LYS A 58 12.14 11.57 14.73
N ARG A 59 11.53 10.63 13.99
CA ARG A 59 11.28 9.24 14.38
C ARG A 59 11.69 8.30 13.24
N PRO A 60 13.00 8.20 12.95
CA PRO A 60 13.50 7.36 11.86
C PRO A 60 13.16 5.88 12.03
N ASP A 61 12.85 5.45 13.27
CA ASP A 61 12.33 4.12 13.59
C ASP A 61 10.96 3.79 12.95
N TRP A 62 10.25 4.80 12.44
CA TRP A 62 8.99 4.68 11.69
C TRP A 62 9.15 4.84 10.17
N PHE A 63 10.39 4.99 9.67
CA PHE A 63 10.71 5.02 8.24
C PHE A 63 9.81 5.96 7.42
N GLU A 64 9.18 5.46 6.35
CA GLU A 64 8.32 6.21 5.44
C GLU A 64 6.92 6.50 5.99
N PHE A 65 6.47 5.77 7.01
CA PHE A 65 5.11 5.91 7.52
C PHE A 65 4.86 7.29 8.13
N LEU A 66 5.85 7.84 8.84
CA LEU A 66 5.68 9.15 9.48
C LEU A 66 5.56 10.29 8.46
N VAL A 67 6.37 10.29 7.40
CA VAL A 67 6.28 11.36 6.37
C VAL A 67 4.98 11.27 5.59
N ILE A 68 4.47 10.06 5.31
CA ILE A 68 3.16 9.87 4.68
C ILE A 68 2.06 10.38 5.60
N LEU A 69 2.08 10.02 6.89
CA LEU A 69 1.08 10.47 7.86
C LEU A 69 1.09 12.01 8.01
N ASN A 70 2.27 12.62 8.08
CA ASN A 70 2.40 14.07 8.16
C ASN A 70 1.88 14.76 6.90
N PHE A 71 2.24 14.26 5.72
CA PHE A 71 1.74 14.77 4.45
C PHE A 71 0.21 14.75 4.42
N LEU A 72 -0.42 13.61 4.75
CA LEU A 72 -1.88 13.48 4.72
C LEU A 72 -2.58 14.38 5.75
N ARG A 73 -1.95 14.64 6.91
CA ARG A 73 -2.48 15.57 7.94
C ARG A 73 -2.37 17.03 7.56
N GLU A 74 -1.29 17.41 6.90
CA GLU A 74 -1.04 18.79 6.47
C GLU A 74 -1.92 19.18 5.28
N ASN A 75 -2.30 18.18 4.48
CA ASN A 75 -3.01 18.36 3.22
C ASN A 75 -4.47 17.88 3.25
N GLU A 76 -5.07 17.61 4.41
CA GLU A 76 -6.52 17.36 4.52
C GLU A 76 -7.27 18.52 5.19
N PRO A 77 -8.33 19.07 4.56
CA PRO A 77 -9.18 20.08 5.17
C PRO A 77 -10.02 19.44 6.28
N GLY A 78 -9.92 19.97 7.51
CA GLY A 78 -10.85 19.63 8.61
C GLY A 78 -10.27 18.84 9.77
N GLU A 79 -9.03 18.34 9.72
CA GLU A 79 -8.37 17.85 10.93
C GLU A 79 -7.90 19.03 11.79
N SER A 80 -8.67 19.31 12.84
CA SER A 80 -8.42 20.35 13.84
C SER A 80 -6.96 20.41 14.29
N LEU A 81 -6.42 21.63 14.41
CA LEU A 81 -5.12 21.94 15.03
C LEU A 81 -4.93 21.29 16.42
N PHE A 82 -6.00 20.80 17.04
CA PHE A 82 -5.99 20.13 18.33
C PHE A 82 -5.17 18.83 18.35
N LEU A 83 -5.17 18.04 17.26
CA LEU A 83 -4.37 16.81 17.16
C LEU A 83 -2.88 17.08 16.86
N ARG A 84 -2.54 18.27 16.32
CA ARG A 84 -1.15 18.68 16.07
C ARG A 84 -0.36 18.83 17.38
N LYS A 85 -1.06 19.12 18.49
CA LYS A 85 -0.47 19.41 19.80
C LYS A 85 -0.14 18.17 20.63
N PHE A 86 -0.93 17.10 20.48
CA PHE A 86 -0.82 15.92 21.34
C PHE A 86 0.23 14.90 20.86
N VAL A 87 0.48 14.82 19.55
CA VAL A 87 1.32 13.76 18.96
C VAL A 87 2.80 14.15 18.81
N LEU A 88 3.13 15.45 18.81
CA LEU A 88 4.50 15.92 18.51
C LEU A 88 5.22 16.64 19.67
N GLY A 89 4.57 16.84 20.83
CA GLY A 89 5.23 17.44 22.01
C GLY A 89 5.81 18.85 21.79
N ILE A 90 5.37 19.58 20.76
CA ILE A 90 5.82 20.95 20.51
C ILE A 90 5.04 21.89 21.42
N GLN A 91 5.70 22.48 22.41
CA GLN A 91 5.13 23.58 23.19
C GLN A 91 4.91 24.77 22.28
N ALA A 92 3.65 25.04 21.91
CA ALA A 92 3.26 26.31 21.35
C ALA A 92 3.29 27.35 22.48
N GLN A 93 4.24 28.29 22.43
CA GLN A 93 4.11 29.56 23.14
C GLN A 93 2.95 30.32 22.48
N ALA A 94 1.76 30.21 23.07
CA ALA A 94 0.65 31.08 22.76
C ALA A 94 0.87 32.39 23.54
N ASN A 95 1.45 33.40 22.90
CA ASN A 95 1.28 34.78 23.37
C ASN A 95 0.02 35.35 22.73
N SER A 96 -1.10 35.15 23.41
CA SER A 96 -2.27 35.99 23.23
C SER A 96 -2.03 37.28 24.02
N LYS A 97 -1.86 38.41 23.31
CA LYS A 97 -2.30 39.75 23.73
C LYS A 97 -1.93 40.83 22.69
N ASN A 98 -2.96 41.60 22.33
CA ASN A 98 -2.96 42.92 21.69
C ASN A 98 -2.82 42.93 20.14
N PHE A 99 -3.84 43.19 19.32
CA PHE A 99 -4.73 44.36 19.10
C PHE A 99 -4.34 45.13 17.82
N THR A 100 -5.39 45.56 17.09
CA THR A 100 -5.48 46.58 16.03
C THR A 100 -5.22 46.21 14.56
N ARG A 101 -6.13 46.74 13.73
CA ARG A 101 -6.27 46.60 12.27
C ARG A 101 -4.98 46.94 11.52
N PRO A 102 -4.70 46.32 10.36
CA PRO A 102 -3.54 46.72 9.57
C PRO A 102 -3.82 48.03 8.82
N PHE A 103 -3.05 49.05 9.18
CA PHE A 103 -2.79 50.24 8.36
C PHE A 103 -1.87 49.80 7.20
N MET A 104 -2.25 50.06 5.95
CA MET A 104 -1.37 49.87 4.80
C MET A 104 -0.40 51.05 4.67
N PRO A 105 0.89 50.81 4.40
CA PRO A 105 1.72 51.74 3.63
C PRO A 105 2.03 51.17 2.24
N ALA A 106 2.15 52.08 1.27
CA ALA A 106 2.42 51.80 -0.13
C ALA A 106 3.91 51.54 -0.43
N ALA A 107 4.18 50.43 -1.14
CA ALA A 107 5.18 50.15 -2.20
C ALA A 107 6.70 50.49 -2.00
N PRO A 108 7.65 50.02 -2.86
CA PRO A 108 7.69 48.85 -3.77
C PRO A 108 8.97 47.99 -3.63
N GLY A 109 8.93 46.78 -4.21
CA GLY A 109 10.12 46.15 -4.82
C GLY A 109 10.95 45.25 -3.92
N LEU A 110 10.64 43.95 -3.93
CA LEU A 110 11.67 42.91 -3.94
C LEU A 110 11.05 41.64 -4.52
N THR A 111 11.63 41.17 -5.63
CA THR A 111 11.32 39.92 -6.30
C THR A 111 11.65 38.75 -5.38
N ALA A 112 10.76 38.44 -4.46
CA ALA A 112 10.74 37.15 -3.79
C ALA A 112 9.92 36.20 -4.66
N PHE A 113 10.55 35.10 -5.08
CA PHE A 113 9.86 33.95 -5.65
C PHE A 113 8.68 33.59 -4.74
N ALA A 114 7.48 34.00 -5.14
CA ALA A 114 6.26 33.38 -4.67
C ALA A 114 6.29 31.95 -5.23
N SER A 115 6.94 31.05 -4.49
CA SER A 115 6.56 29.64 -4.53
C SER A 115 5.09 29.63 -4.17
N LEU A 116 4.26 29.56 -5.21
CA LEU A 116 2.84 29.37 -5.09
C LEU A 116 2.68 28.00 -4.40
N SER A 117 2.64 27.97 -3.07
CA SER A 117 2.10 26.84 -2.34
C SER A 117 0.60 26.83 -2.65
N MET A 118 0.24 26.34 -3.84
CA MET A 118 -1.03 25.67 -4.02
C MET A 118 -1.02 24.59 -2.95
N ALA A 119 -1.67 24.85 -1.82
CA ALA A 119 -1.90 23.85 -0.80
C ALA A 119 -2.65 22.71 -1.51
N VAL A 120 -1.93 21.65 -1.88
CA VAL A 120 -2.50 20.50 -2.57
C VAL A 120 -3.31 19.77 -1.52
N SER A 121 -4.55 20.21 -1.29
CA SER A 121 -5.48 19.42 -0.50
C SER A 121 -5.61 18.05 -1.16
N VAL A 122 -5.62 16.97 -0.37
CA VAL A 122 -6.00 15.64 -0.84
C VAL A 122 -7.47 15.71 -1.23
N ARG A 123 -7.74 15.68 -2.54
CA ARG A 123 -9.07 15.84 -3.13
C ARG A 123 -9.69 14.48 -3.40
N SER A 124 -11.02 14.42 -3.30
CA SER A 124 -11.76 13.25 -3.77
C SER A 124 -11.54 13.06 -5.27
N GLY A 125 -11.41 11.81 -5.72
CA GLY A 125 -11.27 11.46 -7.14
C GLY A 125 -9.85 11.52 -7.71
N ASP A 126 -8.95 12.30 -7.11
CA ASP A 126 -7.52 12.32 -7.47
C ASP A 126 -6.78 11.11 -6.87
N TRP A 127 -5.70 10.68 -7.52
CA TRP A 127 -4.86 9.57 -7.08
C TRP A 127 -3.59 10.07 -6.39
N TYR A 128 -3.22 9.40 -5.30
CA TYR A 128 -2.05 9.71 -4.50
C TYR A 128 -1.24 8.44 -4.24
N GLY A 129 0.08 8.51 -4.40
CA GLY A 129 0.99 7.40 -4.11
C GLY A 129 2.22 7.88 -3.36
N PHE A 130 2.77 7.04 -2.48
CA PHE A 130 3.96 7.35 -1.70
C PHE A 130 4.94 6.18 -1.80
N LEU A 131 5.92 6.31 -2.69
CA LEU A 131 6.77 5.20 -3.12
C LEU A 131 8.22 5.40 -2.68
N SER A 132 8.90 4.30 -2.37
CA SER A 132 10.35 4.29 -2.15
C SER A 132 11.12 4.63 -3.44
N PRO A 133 12.33 5.23 -3.35
CA PRO A 133 13.25 5.41 -4.50
C PRO A 133 13.66 4.06 -5.12
N LYS A 134 13.43 2.96 -4.39
CA LYS A 134 13.70 1.59 -4.84
C LYS A 134 12.57 1.02 -5.71
N PHE A 135 11.50 1.76 -5.98
CA PHE A 135 10.29 1.29 -6.68
C PHE A 135 10.62 0.56 -7.98
N GLN A 136 11.10 1.26 -9.02
CA GLN A 136 11.38 0.67 -10.33
C GLN A 136 12.38 -0.49 -10.23
N ARG A 137 13.38 -0.40 -9.36
CA ARG A 137 14.34 -1.50 -9.16
C ARG A 137 13.70 -2.77 -8.59
N LYS A 138 12.75 -2.60 -7.65
CA LYS A 138 12.06 -3.71 -6.98
C LYS A 138 10.95 -4.28 -7.85
N THR A 139 10.16 -3.44 -8.51
CA THR A 139 8.98 -3.85 -9.30
C THR A 139 9.29 -4.14 -10.77
N GLN A 140 10.39 -3.60 -11.30
CA GLN A 140 10.73 -3.60 -12.73
C GLN A 140 9.71 -2.90 -13.63
N LEU A 141 8.84 -2.07 -13.05
CA LEU A 141 7.82 -1.35 -13.77
C LEU A 141 8.31 0.03 -14.23
N ASP A 142 8.00 0.35 -15.48
CA ASP A 142 8.16 1.68 -16.04
C ASP A 142 7.18 2.66 -15.38
N PRO A 143 7.64 3.78 -14.79
CA PRO A 143 6.79 4.82 -14.21
C PRO A 143 5.72 5.35 -15.16
N GLN A 144 6.03 5.50 -16.45
CA GLN A 144 5.08 5.99 -17.44
C GLN A 144 3.97 4.97 -17.67
N HIS A 145 4.33 3.69 -17.75
CA HIS A 145 3.36 2.60 -17.84
C HIS A 145 2.46 2.52 -16.60
N VAL A 146 3.00 2.73 -15.40
CA VAL A 146 2.22 2.79 -14.15
C VAL A 146 1.19 3.91 -14.20
N ILE A 147 1.61 5.12 -14.58
CA ILE A 147 0.70 6.27 -14.72
C ILE A 147 -0.38 5.99 -15.76
N GLN A 148 -0.01 5.42 -16.91
CA GLN A 148 -0.93 5.10 -17.98
C GLN A 148 -1.97 4.06 -17.54
N MET A 149 -1.53 2.99 -16.87
CA MET A 149 -2.41 1.95 -16.33
C MET A 149 -3.46 2.54 -15.37
N ILE A 150 -3.07 3.47 -14.51
CA ILE A 150 -3.99 4.17 -13.60
C ILE A 150 -4.97 5.05 -14.37
N LYS A 151 -4.51 5.81 -15.37
CA LYS A 151 -5.37 6.67 -16.19
C LYS A 151 -6.45 5.85 -16.90
N GLU A 152 -6.07 4.76 -17.55
CA GLU A 152 -6.97 3.88 -18.30
C GLU A 152 -8.03 3.21 -17.43
N ASN A 153 -7.72 2.98 -16.15
CA ASN A 153 -8.61 2.28 -15.21
C ASN A 153 -9.24 3.22 -14.17
N SER A 154 -9.06 4.53 -14.30
CA SER A 154 -9.44 5.53 -13.29
C SER A 154 -10.94 5.55 -12.96
N GLN A 155 -11.80 5.11 -13.89
CA GLN A 155 -13.25 5.01 -13.72
C GLN A 155 -13.71 3.74 -13.00
N HIS A 156 -12.87 2.70 -12.96
CA HIS A 156 -13.24 1.36 -12.47
C HIS A 156 -12.41 0.91 -11.26
N ALA A 157 -11.43 1.72 -10.87
CA ALA A 157 -10.56 1.46 -9.73
C ALA A 157 -10.43 2.70 -8.84
N ASN A 158 -10.13 2.45 -7.56
CA ASN A 158 -9.79 3.47 -6.58
C ASN A 158 -8.50 3.14 -5.80
N VAL A 159 -7.93 1.94 -6.00
CA VAL A 159 -6.61 1.55 -5.48
C VAL A 159 -5.84 0.81 -6.58
N ALA A 160 -4.53 1.05 -6.68
CA ALA A 160 -3.61 0.38 -7.57
C ALA A 160 -2.42 -0.19 -6.78
N LEU A 161 -2.13 -1.48 -6.97
CA LEU A 161 -1.07 -2.21 -6.26
C LEU A 161 0.05 -2.61 -7.21
N PHE A 162 1.28 -2.47 -6.75
CA PHE A 162 2.48 -2.80 -7.54
C PHE A 162 3.48 -3.61 -6.71
N SER A 163 3.10 -4.83 -6.32
CA SER A 163 3.89 -5.68 -5.43
C SER A 163 5.12 -6.27 -6.13
N PRO A 164 6.35 -6.13 -5.57
CA PRO A 164 7.57 -6.69 -6.18
C PRO A 164 7.75 -8.20 -5.97
N GLY A 165 6.97 -8.81 -5.05
CA GLY A 165 7.03 -10.24 -4.70
C GLY A 165 5.80 -10.99 -5.17
N TRP A 166 5.49 -10.94 -6.47
CA TRP A 166 4.30 -11.54 -7.07
C TRP A 166 4.21 -13.05 -6.79
N ASP A 167 5.34 -13.74 -6.82
CA ASP A 167 5.48 -15.17 -6.60
C ASP A 167 5.12 -15.58 -5.18
N GLN A 168 5.62 -14.84 -4.19
CA GLN A 168 5.30 -15.03 -2.78
C GLN A 168 3.85 -14.64 -2.48
N ASN A 169 3.38 -13.53 -3.07
CA ASN A 169 1.97 -13.14 -2.99
C ASN A 169 1.06 -14.23 -3.57
N ALA A 170 1.47 -14.91 -4.63
CA ALA A 170 0.71 -15.98 -5.26
C ALA A 170 0.76 -17.29 -4.45
N PHE A 171 1.93 -17.64 -3.90
CA PHE A 171 2.17 -18.91 -3.23
C PHE A 171 1.59 -18.96 -1.81
N PHE A 172 1.91 -17.97 -0.96
CA PHE A 172 1.46 -17.97 0.43
C PHE A 172 -0.02 -17.66 0.52
N LYS A 173 -0.69 -18.25 1.52
CA LYS A 173 -2.09 -18.00 1.83
C LYS A 173 -2.34 -16.51 2.05
N ASN A 174 -1.43 -15.85 2.77
CA ASN A 174 -1.47 -14.42 3.03
C ASN A 174 -0.06 -13.86 3.38
N PRO A 175 0.12 -12.52 3.46
CA PRO A 175 1.41 -11.91 3.81
C PRO A 175 1.91 -12.27 5.21
N TRP A 176 1.05 -12.64 6.16
CA TRP A 176 1.47 -13.01 7.51
C TRP A 176 2.11 -14.40 7.53
N GLU A 177 1.52 -15.38 6.84
CA GLU A 177 2.13 -16.70 6.63
C GLU A 177 3.51 -16.59 5.94
N GLN A 178 3.62 -15.73 4.92
CA GLN A 178 4.91 -15.41 4.30
C GLN A 178 5.88 -14.80 5.31
N GLY A 179 5.38 -13.91 6.16
CA GLY A 179 6.16 -13.20 7.16
C GLY A 179 6.75 -14.14 8.20
N GLU A 180 6.01 -15.15 8.63
CA GLU A 180 6.42 -16.10 9.66
C GLU A 180 7.72 -16.84 9.31
N ILE A 181 7.96 -17.09 8.02
CA ILE A 181 9.20 -17.72 7.53
C ILE A 181 10.42 -16.82 7.74
N TRP A 182 10.26 -15.51 7.58
CA TRP A 182 11.37 -14.54 7.64
C TRP A 182 11.47 -13.87 9.00
N HIS A 183 10.35 -13.80 9.73
CA HIS A 183 10.15 -13.05 10.94
C HIS A 183 9.26 -13.85 11.90
N PRO A 184 9.78 -14.93 12.51
CA PRO A 184 9.01 -15.72 13.46
C PRO A 184 8.37 -14.85 14.55
N GLY A 185 7.10 -15.10 14.85
CA GLY A 185 6.26 -14.34 15.77
C GLY A 185 5.50 -13.16 15.15
N ILE A 186 5.76 -12.81 13.88
CA ILE A 186 5.08 -11.67 13.24
C ILE A 186 3.57 -11.89 13.11
N THR A 187 3.13 -13.12 12.88
CA THR A 187 1.69 -13.42 12.71
C THR A 187 0.95 -13.17 14.02
N GLN A 188 1.42 -13.76 15.12
CA GLN A 188 0.80 -13.56 16.43
C GLN A 188 0.83 -12.10 16.87
N LEU A 189 1.97 -11.42 16.70
CA LEU A 189 2.07 -10.01 17.07
C LEU A 189 1.16 -9.10 16.21
N SER A 190 0.99 -9.44 14.93
CA SER A 190 0.01 -8.77 14.07
C SER A 190 -1.42 -9.04 14.51
N GLN A 191 -1.73 -10.26 14.96
CA GLN A 191 -3.05 -10.62 15.48
C GLN A 191 -3.37 -9.85 16.76
N ASP A 192 -2.42 -9.73 17.69
CA ASP A 192 -2.56 -8.89 18.89
C ASP A 192 -2.89 -7.43 18.51
N PHE A 193 -2.24 -6.89 17.46
CA PHE A 193 -2.52 -5.55 16.96
C PHE A 193 -3.90 -5.44 16.29
N VAL A 194 -4.31 -6.43 15.48
CA VAL A 194 -5.65 -6.49 14.87
C VAL A 194 -6.74 -6.54 15.95
N SER A 195 -6.54 -7.32 17.02
CA SER A 195 -7.43 -7.34 18.18
C SER A 195 -7.47 -6.00 18.91
N TYR A 196 -6.33 -5.30 19.06
CA TYR A 196 -6.31 -3.94 19.63
C TYR A 196 -7.09 -2.93 18.77
N LEU A 197 -7.11 -3.11 17.45
CA LEU A 197 -7.95 -2.32 16.55
C LEU A 197 -9.44 -2.67 16.62
N ASN A 198 -9.83 -3.72 17.36
CA ASN A 198 -11.17 -4.31 17.40
C ASN A 198 -11.67 -4.73 16.01
N LEU A 199 -10.77 -5.25 15.18
CA LEU A 199 -11.12 -5.81 13.87
C LEU A 199 -11.43 -7.30 14.04
N ASP A 200 -12.59 -7.74 13.55
CA ASP A 200 -13.01 -9.13 13.54
C ASP A 200 -12.38 -9.89 12.35
N ILE A 201 -11.08 -10.15 12.47
CA ILE A 201 -10.30 -10.86 11.45
C ILE A 201 -9.37 -11.85 12.13
N ASP A 202 -9.44 -13.09 11.66
CA ASP A 202 -8.44 -14.10 11.94
C ASP A 202 -7.39 -14.13 10.82
N LEU A 203 -6.19 -13.64 11.13
CA LEU A 203 -5.07 -13.59 10.17
C LEU A 203 -4.59 -14.99 9.78
N GLU A 204 -4.82 -16.00 10.61
CA GLU A 204 -4.42 -17.36 10.28
C GLU A 204 -5.31 -17.93 9.17
N SER A 205 -6.63 -17.79 9.24
CA SER A 205 -7.54 -18.29 8.20
C SER A 205 -7.69 -17.37 6.98
N LEU A 206 -7.29 -16.10 7.08
CA LEU A 206 -7.40 -15.11 6.01
C LEU A 206 -6.69 -15.54 4.73
N VAL A 207 -7.40 -15.52 3.59
CA VAL A 207 -6.83 -15.76 2.26
C VAL A 207 -6.73 -14.43 1.51
N THR A 208 -5.56 -14.13 0.95
CA THR A 208 -5.33 -12.95 0.10
C THR A 208 -4.91 -13.35 -1.32
N ASP A 209 -4.89 -12.39 -2.23
CA ASP A 209 -4.46 -12.50 -3.63
C ASP A 209 -3.74 -11.22 -4.08
N SER A 210 -3.32 -11.16 -5.34
CA SER A 210 -2.72 -9.98 -5.99
C SER A 210 -3.56 -8.70 -5.90
N TYR A 211 -4.88 -8.80 -5.65
CA TYR A 211 -5.80 -7.66 -5.51
C TYR A 211 -6.07 -7.26 -4.06
N SER A 212 -5.47 -7.95 -3.08
CA SER A 212 -5.69 -7.69 -1.65
C SER A 212 -4.41 -7.74 -0.81
N ALA A 213 -3.27 -8.06 -1.42
CA ALA A 213 -1.99 -8.10 -0.75
C ALA A 213 -0.89 -7.39 -1.55
N VAL A 214 -0.09 -6.59 -0.85
CA VAL A 214 1.05 -5.88 -1.41
C VAL A 214 2.23 -5.91 -0.44
N PHE A 215 3.45 -6.02 -0.98
CA PHE A 215 4.68 -5.87 -0.20
C PHE A 215 5.30 -4.48 -0.39
N SER A 216 6.00 -3.97 0.65
CA SER A 216 6.72 -2.69 0.62
C SER A 216 5.88 -1.43 0.31
N ASN A 217 4.61 -1.39 0.75
CA ASN A 217 3.71 -0.21 0.64
C ASN A 217 3.60 0.42 -0.77
N TYR A 218 3.74 -0.38 -1.84
CA TYR A 218 3.59 0.10 -3.22
C TYR A 218 2.13 0.20 -3.63
N VAL A 219 1.46 1.18 -3.03
CA VAL A 219 0.06 1.53 -3.21
C VAL A 219 -0.05 2.93 -3.80
N ILE A 220 -0.90 3.08 -4.82
CA ILE A 220 -1.35 4.36 -5.35
C ILE A 220 -2.87 4.32 -5.28
N ALA A 221 -3.50 5.27 -4.60
CA ALA A 221 -4.93 5.19 -4.31
C ALA A 221 -5.60 6.55 -4.25
N LYS A 222 -6.92 6.56 -4.40
CA LYS A 222 -7.76 7.73 -4.14
C LYS A 222 -7.89 8.01 -2.64
N LYS A 223 -8.38 9.20 -2.31
CA LYS A 223 -8.51 9.72 -0.94
C LYS A 223 -9.12 8.72 0.05
N GLU A 224 -10.14 7.97 -0.37
CA GLU A 224 -10.92 7.09 0.49
C GLU A 224 -10.05 6.00 1.13
N TYR A 225 -9.07 5.46 0.38
CA TYR A 225 -8.09 4.52 0.92
C TYR A 225 -7.18 5.19 1.97
N TRP A 226 -6.70 6.41 1.69
CA TRP A 226 -5.77 7.10 2.59
C TRP A 226 -6.43 7.55 3.89
N VAL A 227 -7.74 7.83 3.87
CA VAL A 227 -8.54 8.07 5.08
C VAL A 227 -8.54 6.84 5.98
N GLU A 228 -8.78 5.65 5.43
CA GLU A 228 -8.70 4.40 6.18
C GLU A 228 -7.27 4.09 6.62
N TRP A 229 -6.30 4.31 5.73
CA TRP A 229 -4.88 4.11 6.04
C TRP A 229 -4.44 4.94 7.24
N LYS A 230 -4.82 6.22 7.34
CA LYS A 230 -4.43 7.11 8.46
C LYS A 230 -4.87 6.59 9.83
N ARG A 231 -5.95 5.80 9.92
CA ARG A 231 -6.45 5.26 11.19
C ARG A 231 -5.48 4.27 11.82
N ILE A 232 -4.72 3.54 11.00
CA ILE A 232 -3.87 2.44 11.46
C ILE A 232 -2.53 2.90 12.07
N PRO A 233 -1.70 3.76 11.43
CA PRO A 233 -0.43 4.21 12.00
C PRO A 233 -0.58 4.92 13.34
N GLN A 234 -1.65 5.69 13.53
CA GLN A 234 -1.92 6.35 14.81
C GLN A 234 -2.14 5.34 15.94
N LYS A 235 -2.94 4.30 15.67
CA LYS A 235 -3.18 3.21 16.61
C LYS A 235 -1.95 2.33 16.80
N SER A 236 -1.16 2.11 15.75
CA SER A 236 0.11 1.39 15.83
C SER A 236 1.10 2.10 16.74
N PHE A 237 1.17 3.44 16.67
CA PHE A 237 1.99 4.23 17.57
C PHE A 237 1.58 4.03 19.03
N LEU A 238 0.29 4.19 19.34
CA LEU A 238 -0.24 3.97 20.69
C LEU A 238 0.02 2.54 21.16
N PHE A 239 -0.29 1.54 20.33
CA PHE A 239 -0.03 0.13 20.64
C PHE A 239 1.45 -0.12 20.94
N SER A 240 2.36 0.51 20.19
CA SER A 240 3.81 0.40 20.41
C SER A 240 4.30 1.03 21.70
N GLU A 241 3.74 2.17 22.10
CA GLU A 241 4.14 2.92 23.29
C GLU A 241 3.46 2.39 24.57
N GLU A 242 2.23 1.87 24.48
CA GLU A 242 1.47 1.26 25.57
C GLU A 242 1.98 -0.15 25.90
N ASN A 243 2.32 -0.93 24.87
CA ASN A 243 2.88 -2.27 25.02
C ASN A 243 4.41 -2.21 24.94
N LYS A 244 5.04 -1.49 25.90
CA LYS A 244 6.51 -1.33 26.07
C LYS A 244 7.25 -2.67 26.26
N GLY A 245 7.23 -3.51 25.22
CA GLY A 245 7.67 -4.90 25.24
C GLY A 245 7.29 -5.71 23.99
N LYS A 246 6.12 -5.47 23.37
CA LYS A 246 5.62 -6.33 22.27
C LYS A 246 5.85 -5.76 20.87
N LEU A 247 5.51 -4.49 20.61
CA LEU A 247 5.74 -3.85 19.30
C LEU A 247 6.95 -2.88 19.31
N GLY A 248 7.27 -2.32 20.49
CA GLY A 248 8.18 -1.18 20.64
C GLY A 248 9.62 -1.48 21.10
N SER A 249 9.91 -2.64 21.68
CA SER A 249 11.25 -2.89 22.25
C SER A 249 11.75 -4.33 22.04
N SER A 250 12.85 -4.42 21.29
CA SER A 250 13.95 -5.41 21.43
C SER A 250 13.97 -6.74 20.66
N GLN A 251 12.90 -7.21 20.01
CA GLN A 251 13.07 -8.32 19.05
C GLN A 251 13.39 -7.77 17.67
N ASN A 252 14.65 -7.37 17.48
CA ASN A 252 15.20 -7.19 16.15
C ASN A 252 15.06 -8.52 15.41
N THR A 253 14.41 -8.48 14.25
CA THR A 253 14.37 -9.62 13.34
C THR A 253 15.37 -9.38 12.22
N SER A 254 16.01 -10.44 11.76
CA SER A 254 17.00 -10.39 10.69
C SER A 254 16.34 -10.67 9.35
N TYR A 255 16.50 -9.78 8.38
CA TYR A 255 16.12 -10.07 7.00
C TYR A 255 17.33 -10.53 6.19
N SER A 256 17.32 -11.79 5.73
CA SER A 256 18.36 -12.41 4.90
C SER A 256 19.77 -12.55 5.51
N SER A 257 20.10 -11.86 6.60
CA SER A 257 21.40 -11.89 7.27
C SER A 257 21.28 -11.33 8.69
N SER A 258 22.03 -11.90 9.64
CA SER A 258 22.13 -11.40 11.02
C SER A 258 22.66 -9.97 11.13
N ARG A 259 23.30 -9.45 10.06
CA ARG A 259 23.78 -8.07 9.98
C ARG A 259 22.69 -7.05 9.61
N ASN A 260 21.56 -7.51 9.10
CA ASN A 260 20.43 -6.69 8.67
C ASN A 260 19.29 -6.80 9.68
N GLN A 261 19.48 -6.19 10.85
CA GLN A 261 18.49 -6.17 11.91
C GLN A 261 17.56 -4.98 11.75
N TYR A 262 16.26 -5.26 11.71
CA TYR A 262 15.20 -4.26 11.69
C TYR A 262 14.18 -4.60 12.77
N PRO A 263 13.50 -3.59 13.34
CA PRO A 263 12.48 -3.85 14.34
C PRO A 263 11.26 -4.53 13.69
N MET A 264 10.67 -5.53 14.36
CA MET A 264 9.52 -6.29 13.86
C MET A 264 8.37 -5.38 13.37
N LYS A 265 8.15 -4.25 14.04
CA LYS A 265 7.13 -3.27 13.69
C LYS A 265 7.22 -2.77 12.24
N THR A 266 8.41 -2.73 11.64
CA THR A 266 8.58 -2.31 10.24
C THR A 266 7.91 -3.31 9.29
N PHE A 267 8.04 -4.61 9.56
CA PHE A 267 7.43 -5.65 8.74
C PHE A 267 5.92 -5.77 8.98
N ILE A 268 5.45 -5.43 10.18
CA ILE A 268 4.01 -5.29 10.48
C ILE A 268 3.44 -4.10 9.70
N GLN A 269 4.13 -2.97 9.70
CA GLN A 269 3.74 -1.77 8.94
C GLN A 269 3.59 -2.06 7.43
N GLU A 270 4.50 -2.82 6.83
CA GLU A 270 4.38 -3.24 5.43
C GLU A 270 3.10 -4.02 5.10
N ARG A 271 2.41 -4.59 6.10
CA ARG A 271 1.16 -5.36 5.95
C ARG A 271 -0.11 -4.54 6.19
N PHE A 272 0.01 -3.28 6.62
CA PHE A 272 -1.17 -2.42 6.84
C PHE A 272 -1.99 -2.23 5.58
N ALA A 273 -1.34 -2.08 4.43
CA ALA A 273 -2.04 -1.99 3.15
C ALA A 273 -2.91 -3.22 2.90
N SER A 274 -2.36 -4.42 3.08
CA SER A 274 -3.09 -5.68 2.92
C SER A 274 -4.24 -5.82 3.91
N LEU A 275 -4.04 -5.40 5.17
CA LEU A 275 -5.11 -5.37 6.18
C LEU A 275 -6.29 -4.49 5.72
N ILE A 276 -6.02 -3.24 5.33
CA ILE A 276 -7.03 -2.28 4.84
C ILE A 276 -7.80 -2.84 3.64
N LEU A 277 -7.08 -3.46 2.69
CA LEU A 277 -7.66 -4.02 1.47
C LEU A 277 -8.52 -5.26 1.73
N THR A 278 -8.26 -5.97 2.82
CA THR A 278 -9.09 -7.13 3.22
C THR A 278 -10.32 -6.75 4.02
N THR A 279 -10.32 -5.58 4.67
CA THR A 279 -11.46 -5.08 5.46
C THR A 279 -12.35 -4.10 4.74
N GLY A 280 -11.81 -3.39 3.75
CA GLY A 280 -12.52 -2.34 3.04
C GLY A 280 -13.08 -2.79 1.68
N GLU A 281 -14.08 -2.05 1.20
CA GLU A 281 -14.63 -2.23 -0.13
C GLU A 281 -13.87 -1.34 -1.13
N PHE A 282 -12.76 -1.88 -1.66
CA PHE A 282 -11.96 -1.20 -2.68
C PHE A 282 -12.05 -1.89 -4.03
N GLN A 283 -12.03 -1.08 -5.09
CA GLN A 283 -11.91 -1.53 -6.46
C GLN A 283 -10.44 -1.47 -6.84
N VAL A 284 -9.80 -2.64 -6.80
CA VAL A 284 -8.35 -2.75 -6.87
C VAL A 284 -7.90 -3.08 -8.28
N LEU A 285 -6.98 -2.28 -8.78
CA LEU A 285 -6.16 -2.53 -9.95
C LEU A 285 -4.83 -3.13 -9.52
N SER A 286 -4.37 -4.16 -10.22
CA SER A 286 -3.04 -4.74 -10.08
C SER A 286 -2.57 -5.17 -11.46
N PRO A 287 -1.26 -5.14 -11.77
CA PRO A 287 -0.74 -5.77 -12.97
C PRO A 287 -1.23 -7.21 -13.06
N ASP A 288 -1.61 -7.64 -14.26
CA ASP A 288 -2.14 -8.98 -14.49
C ASP A 288 -1.15 -10.06 -14.01
N THR A 289 -1.60 -10.97 -13.14
CA THR A 289 -0.72 -11.98 -12.55
C THR A 289 -0.13 -12.93 -13.60
N PHE A 290 -0.84 -13.21 -14.71
CA PHE A 290 -0.30 -14.01 -15.79
C PHE A 290 0.85 -13.25 -16.49
N ILE A 291 0.69 -11.96 -16.78
CA ILE A 291 1.77 -11.13 -17.32
C ILE A 291 2.95 -11.07 -16.34
N GLN A 292 2.70 -10.83 -15.06
CA GLN A 292 3.73 -10.84 -14.01
C GLN A 292 4.43 -12.21 -13.92
N SER A 293 3.70 -13.31 -14.12
CA SER A 293 4.30 -14.64 -14.10
C SER A 293 5.27 -14.89 -15.24
N MET A 294 5.14 -14.16 -16.36
CA MET A 294 6.01 -14.29 -17.53
C MET A 294 7.24 -13.39 -17.45
N THR A 295 7.12 -12.20 -16.85
CA THR A 295 8.17 -11.17 -16.90
C THR A 295 8.78 -10.83 -15.53
N GLY A 296 8.05 -11.11 -14.45
CA GLY A 296 8.46 -10.77 -13.09
C GLY A 296 9.61 -11.63 -12.59
N LYS A 297 10.45 -11.04 -11.74
CA LYS A 297 11.49 -11.77 -11.00
C LYS A 297 10.85 -12.84 -10.10
N VAL A 298 11.43 -14.04 -10.14
CA VAL A 298 11.12 -15.12 -9.20
C VAL A 298 12.17 -15.11 -8.09
N PHE A 299 11.73 -15.23 -6.85
CA PHE A 299 12.59 -15.31 -5.68
C PHE A 299 13.22 -16.69 -5.58
N LYS A 300 14.41 -16.80 -6.18
CA LYS A 300 15.13 -18.07 -6.38
C LYS A 300 15.49 -18.86 -5.12
N ARG A 301 15.37 -18.26 -3.93
CA ARG A 301 15.55 -18.98 -2.65
C ARG A 301 14.35 -19.85 -2.28
N LEU A 302 13.15 -19.54 -2.80
CA LEU A 302 11.93 -20.30 -2.55
C LEU A 302 11.51 -21.14 -3.76
N PHE A 303 11.77 -20.65 -4.98
CA PHE A 303 11.22 -21.24 -6.19
C PHE A 303 12.27 -21.37 -7.28
N GLN A 304 12.20 -22.47 -8.03
CA GLN A 304 12.93 -22.58 -9.29
C GLN A 304 12.31 -21.65 -10.33
N ASP A 305 13.15 -20.93 -11.08
CA ASP A 305 12.71 -20.04 -12.15
C ASP A 305 12.46 -20.84 -13.45
N SER A 306 11.37 -21.62 -13.46
CA SER A 306 10.95 -22.43 -14.62
C SER A 306 9.56 -22.00 -15.11
N LEU A 307 9.25 -22.28 -16.38
CA LEU A 307 7.93 -22.02 -16.94
C LEU A 307 6.82 -22.77 -16.19
N GLU A 308 7.10 -24.00 -15.75
CA GLU A 308 6.18 -24.81 -14.95
C GLU A 308 5.88 -24.14 -13.61
N THR A 309 6.93 -23.76 -12.86
CA THR A 309 6.78 -23.08 -11.57
C THR A 309 6.01 -21.76 -11.73
N ARG A 310 6.32 -20.96 -12.76
CA ARG A 310 5.61 -19.70 -13.04
C ARG A 310 4.12 -19.92 -13.30
N LYS A 311 3.76 -20.93 -14.10
CA LYS A 311 2.36 -21.31 -14.37
C LYS A 311 1.65 -21.75 -13.09
N LEU A 312 2.30 -22.59 -12.27
CA LEU A 312 1.73 -23.04 -11.00
C LEU A 312 1.45 -21.86 -10.07
N LEU A 313 2.39 -20.93 -9.91
CA LEU A 313 2.19 -19.72 -9.11
C LEU A 313 1.03 -18.87 -9.62
N ALA A 314 0.94 -18.62 -10.94
CA ALA A 314 -0.19 -17.89 -11.51
C ALA A 314 -1.54 -18.57 -11.24
N ILE A 315 -1.59 -19.91 -11.31
CA ILE A 315 -2.80 -20.69 -10.95
C ILE A 315 -3.14 -20.53 -9.47
N CYS A 316 -2.16 -20.48 -8.58
CA CYS A 316 -2.40 -20.29 -7.14
C CYS A 316 -3.12 -18.98 -6.86
N ASP A 317 -2.60 -17.87 -7.40
CA ASP A 317 -3.20 -16.56 -7.22
C ASP A 317 -4.63 -16.50 -7.80
N LEU A 318 -4.85 -17.13 -8.96
CA LEU A 318 -6.18 -17.25 -9.56
C LEU A 318 -7.15 -18.05 -8.67
N LEU A 319 -6.70 -19.16 -8.08
CA LEU A 319 -7.52 -19.97 -7.17
C LEU A 319 -7.88 -19.19 -5.91
N LYS A 320 -6.93 -18.46 -5.32
CA LYS A 320 -7.18 -17.58 -4.18
C LYS A 320 -8.16 -16.47 -4.53
N SER A 321 -7.99 -15.84 -5.69
CA SER A 321 -8.92 -14.82 -6.20
C SER A 321 -10.34 -15.36 -6.37
N LYS A 322 -10.49 -16.58 -6.90
CA LYS A 322 -11.80 -17.23 -7.04
C LYS A 322 -12.41 -17.60 -5.69
N TYR A 323 -11.60 -18.06 -4.73
CA TYR A 323 -12.05 -18.36 -3.37
C TYR A 323 -12.60 -17.10 -2.70
N ARG A 324 -11.85 -15.99 -2.74
CA ARG A 324 -12.27 -14.71 -2.15
C ARG A 324 -13.58 -14.16 -2.75
N LYS A 325 -13.73 -14.24 -4.08
CA LYS A 325 -14.94 -13.75 -4.77
C LYS A 325 -16.19 -14.60 -4.54
N LYS A 326 -16.03 -15.88 -4.17
CA LYS A 326 -17.14 -16.80 -3.88
C LYS A 326 -17.14 -17.11 -2.39
N SER A 327 -17.64 -16.18 -1.58
CA SER A 327 -17.92 -16.39 -0.14
C SER A 327 -18.51 -17.79 0.12
N GLY A 328 -17.72 -18.69 0.70
CA GLY A 328 -18.17 -20.02 1.14
C GLY A 328 -18.11 -21.18 0.12
N SER A 329 -17.46 -21.02 -1.05
CA SER A 329 -17.34 -22.15 -1.99
C SER A 329 -16.14 -23.04 -1.68
N ARG A 330 -16.39 -24.35 -1.50
CA ARG A 330 -15.47 -25.47 -1.21
C ARG A 330 -14.24 -25.65 -2.13
N TYR A 331 -13.88 -24.65 -2.94
CA TYR A 331 -12.78 -24.74 -3.92
C TYR A 331 -11.40 -24.46 -3.37
N PHE A 332 -11.24 -24.11 -2.10
CA PHE A 332 -9.90 -24.16 -1.49
C PHE A 332 -9.61 -25.59 -1.03
N CYS A 333 -9.27 -26.44 -2.00
CA CYS A 333 -8.63 -27.71 -1.69
C CYS A 333 -7.17 -27.42 -1.34
N GLY A 334 -6.95 -26.79 -0.18
CA GLY A 334 -5.61 -26.60 0.40
C GLY A 334 -4.85 -27.92 0.49
N SER A 335 -5.55 -29.06 0.54
CA SER A 335 -4.96 -30.40 0.53
C SER A 335 -4.25 -30.78 -0.77
N LEU A 336 -4.64 -30.27 -1.94
CA LEU A 336 -3.90 -30.51 -3.20
C LEU A 336 -2.60 -29.71 -3.27
N PHE A 337 -2.54 -28.57 -2.58
CA PHE A 337 -1.38 -27.67 -2.57
C PHE A 337 -0.40 -27.98 -1.43
N TRP A 338 -0.90 -28.43 -0.27
CA TRP A 338 -0.04 -28.77 0.87
C TRP A 338 0.65 -30.14 0.78
N ALA A 339 0.24 -30.99 -0.16
CA ALA A 339 0.93 -32.24 -0.48
C ALA A 339 2.25 -32.03 -1.24
N SER A 340 2.51 -30.83 -1.78
CA SER A 340 3.72 -30.49 -2.54
C SER A 340 4.66 -29.53 -1.82
N LYS A 341 4.46 -29.26 -0.51
CA LYS A 341 5.51 -28.62 0.30
C LYS A 341 6.79 -29.43 0.07
N PRO A 342 7.88 -28.83 -0.47
CA PRO A 342 9.17 -29.48 -0.37
C PRO A 342 9.33 -29.78 1.12
N LYS A 343 9.66 -31.03 1.47
CA LYS A 343 10.17 -31.34 2.80
C LYS A 343 11.18 -30.22 3.08
N GLN A 344 10.92 -29.42 4.11
CA GLN A 344 11.93 -28.51 4.61
C GLN A 344 13.20 -29.34 4.66
N ALA A 345 14.25 -28.88 3.97
CA ALA A 345 15.58 -29.17 4.44
C ALA A 345 15.62 -28.51 5.83
N ALA A 346 15.10 -29.26 6.80
CA ALA A 346 15.55 -29.15 8.16
C ALA A 346 17.07 -29.31 8.09
N ASN A 347 17.75 -28.52 8.91
CA ASN A 347 19.21 -28.45 9.07
C ASN A 347 19.81 -27.52 8.01
N THR A 348 20.48 -26.42 8.38
CA THR A 348 21.62 -26.36 9.30
C THR A 348 21.92 -24.91 9.70
#